data_AF-A0A8S2TII5-F1
#
_entry.id   AF-A0A8S2TII5-F1
#
_cell.length_a   1.000
_cell.length_b   1.000
_cell.length_c   1.000
_cell.angle_alpha   90.00
_cell.angle_beta   90.00
_cell.angle_gamma   90.00
#
_symmetry.space_group_name_H-M   'P 1'
#
loop_
_entity.id
_entity.type
_entity.pdbx_description
1 polymer ?
#
loop_
_entity_poly.entity_id
_entity_poly.type
_entity_poly.pdbx_seq_one_letter_code
_entity_poly.pdbx_strand_id
1 'polypeptide(L)' 'MLNYCGIDTMLHITCYGAKKAAMLEYLYKAKDCGIRSLLALRGDPHVGEEWNPAKSDFRYALDLVKFIR' A
#
# COMPACT_ATOMS: atom_id res chain seq x y z
N MET A 1 -14.68 14.81 -0.38
CA MET A 1 -14.36 14.68 -1.82
C MET A 1 -12.87 14.98 -1.97
N LEU A 2 -12.04 14.00 -2.29
CA LEU A 2 -10.58 14.18 -2.36
C LEU A 2 -10.11 15.04 -3.56
N ASN A 3 -10.99 15.28 -4.53
CA ASN A 3 -10.69 16.03 -5.74
C ASN A 3 -10.88 17.56 -5.60
N TYR A 4 -10.59 18.11 -4.41
CA TYR A 4 -10.79 19.53 -4.13
C TYR A 4 -9.87 20.44 -4.97
N CYS A 5 -8.63 20.00 -5.22
CA CYS A 5 -7.63 20.76 -5.96
C CYS A 5 -7.67 20.50 -7.49
N GLY A 6 -8.52 19.59 -7.98
CA GLY A 6 -8.55 19.21 -9.40
C GLY A 6 -7.28 18.51 -9.91
N ILE A 7 -6.47 17.95 -8.99
CA ILE A 7 -5.21 17.27 -9.30
C ILE A 7 -5.37 15.79 -8.95
N ASP A 8 -4.82 14.92 -9.80
CA ASP A 8 -4.80 13.49 -9.55
C ASP A 8 -4.02 13.17 -8.28
N THR A 9 -4.66 12.41 -7.40
CA THR A 9 -4.04 11.94 -6.14
C THR A 9 -3.42 10.57 -6.36
N MET A 10 -2.13 10.43 -6.02
CA MET A 10 -1.42 9.16 -5.99
C MET A 10 -1.33 8.64 -4.56
N LEU A 11 -1.89 7.47 -4.30
CA LEU A 11 -1.80 6.82 -2.99
C LEU A 11 -0.51 6.01 -2.89
N HIS A 12 0.38 6.42 -2.00
CA HIS A 12 1.57 5.64 -1.65
C HIS A 12 1.19 4.55 -0.65
N ILE A 13 1.56 3.31 -0.95
CA ILE A 13 1.23 2.17 -0.10
C ILE A 13 2.42 1.24 0.08
N THR A 14 2.65 0.81 1.31
CA THR A 14 3.82 0.02 1.71
C THR A 14 3.45 -1.39 2.14
N CYS A 15 4.30 -2.36 1.79
CA CYS A 15 4.15 -3.77 2.17
C CYS A 15 4.57 -4.07 3.62
N TYR A 16 5.42 -3.23 4.21
CA TYR A 16 6.00 -3.50 5.53
C TYR A 16 4.92 -3.58 6.63
N GLY A 17 4.88 -4.72 7.33
CA GLY A 17 3.92 -4.97 8.42
C GLY A 17 2.45 -5.12 7.99
N ALA A 18 2.15 -5.06 6.70
CA ALA A 18 0.78 -5.14 6.19
C ALA A 18 0.31 -6.60 6.04
N LYS A 19 -0.89 -6.89 6.55
CA LYS A 19 -1.61 -8.14 6.28
C LYS A 19 -2.52 -7.98 5.07
N LYS A 20 -2.79 -9.07 4.34
CA LYS A 20 -3.67 -9.05 3.16
C LYS A 20 -5.05 -8.47 3.44
N ALA A 21 -5.67 -8.80 4.57
CA ALA A 21 -7.00 -8.31 4.94
C ALA A 21 -7.03 -6.78 5.13
N ALA A 22 -6.10 -6.24 5.92
CA ALA A 22 -5.98 -4.79 6.13
C ALA A 22 -5.66 -4.06 4.82
N MET A 23 -4.77 -4.64 4.00
CA MET A 23 -4.43 -4.11 2.67
C MET A 23 -5.67 -4.00 1.77
N LEU A 24 -6.53 -5.03 1.75
CA LEU A 24 -7.77 -5.04 0.98
C LEU A 24 -8.74 -3.94 1.45
N GLU A 25 -8.89 -3.75 2.76
CA GLU A 25 -9.72 -2.68 3.31
C GLU A 25 -9.22 -1.29 2.90
N TYR A 26 -7.90 -1.06 2.90
CA TYR A 26 -7.33 0.21 2.46
C TYR A 26 -7.57 0.46 0.97
N LEU A 27 -7.44 -0.56 0.13
CA LEU A 27 -7.71 -0.46 -1.30
C LEU A 27 -9.18 -0.15 -1.57
N TYR A 28 -10.11 -0.78 -0.85
CA TYR A 28 -11.54 -0.47 -0.98
C TYR A 28 -11.86 0.96 -0.55
N LYS A 29 -11.31 1.42 0.56
CA LYS A 29 -11.47 2.81 1.02
C LYS A 29 -10.90 3.80 0.00
N ALA A 30 -9.72 3.51 -0.56
CA ALA A 30 -9.11 4.35 -1.60
C ALA A 30 -9.97 4.43 -2.85
N LYS A 31 -10.55 3.30 -3.27
CA LYS A 31 -11.45 3.20 -4.41
C LYS A 31 -12.76 3.97 -4.18
N ASP A 32 -13.36 3.85 -2.99
CA ASP A 32 -14.57 4.59 -2.61
C ASP A 32 -14.33 6.12 -2.58
N CYS A 33 -13.14 6.51 -2.15
CA CYS A 33 -12.64 7.88 -2.21
C CYS A 33 -12.36 8.41 -3.64
N GLY A 34 -12.43 7.56 -4.66
CA GLY A 34 -12.17 7.90 -6.06
C GLY A 34 -10.70 7.92 -6.46
N ILE A 35 -9.80 7.41 -5.61
CA ILE A 35 -8.37 7.32 -5.92
C ILE A 35 -8.15 6.17 -6.91
N ARG A 36 -7.54 6.48 -8.05
CA ARG A 36 -7.23 5.50 -9.11
C ARG A 36 -5.74 5.31 -9.39
N SER A 37 -4.89 6.10 -8.75
CA SER A 37 -3.43 6.03 -8.90
C SER A 37 -2.80 5.51 -7.60
N LEU A 38 -1.98 4.47 -7.73
CA LEU A 38 -1.35 3.74 -6.62
C LEU A 38 0.15 3.61 -6.86
N LEU A 39 0.96 3.91 -5.86
CA LEU A 39 2.39 3.66 -5.83
C LEU A 39 2.69 2.56 -4.81
N ALA A 40 2.94 1.35 -5.30
CA ALA A 40 3.28 0.19 -4.48
C ALA A 40 4.77 0.19 -4.13
N LEU A 41 5.07 0.29 -2.84
CA LEU A 41 6.43 0.27 -2.28
C LEU A 41 6.58 -0.90 -1.32
N ARG A 42 7.81 -1.40 -1.16
CA ARG A 42 8.08 -2.39 -0.10
C ARG A 42 7.95 -1.75 1.28
N GLY A 43 8.43 -0.52 1.42
CA GLY A 43 8.68 0.11 2.71
C GLY A 43 10.04 -0.28 3.27
N ASP A 44 10.43 0.43 4.32
CA ASP A 44 11.71 0.28 5.00
C ASP A 44 11.49 -0.17 6.45
N PRO A 45 12.43 -0.93 7.03
CA PRO A 45 12.37 -1.26 8.44
C PRO A 45 12.55 0.00 9.30
N HIS A 46 12.02 -0.05 10.52
CA HIS A 46 12.30 1.00 11.51
C HIS A 46 13.81 1.09 11.76
N VAL A 47 14.29 2.29 12.10
CA VAL A 47 15.71 2.53 12.38
C VAL A 47 16.18 1.58 13.48
N GLY A 48 17.14 0.71 13.16
CA GLY A 48 17.69 -0.29 14.09
C GLY A 48 17.00 -1.66 14.07
N GLU A 49 15.94 -1.87 13.28
CA GLU A 49 15.40 -3.22 13.01
C GLU A 49 15.97 -3.81 11.73
N GLU A 50 16.35 -5.09 11.78
CA GLU A 50 16.60 -5.86 10.56
C GLU A 50 15.29 -6.21 9.86
N TRP A 51 15.36 -6.30 8.53
CA TRP A 51 14.21 -6.68 7.73
C TRP A 51 13.80 -8.13 8.03
N ASN A 52 12.63 -8.28 8.67
CA ASN A 52 12.05 -9.58 8.94
C ASN A 52 10.83 -9.85 8.03
N PRO A 53 10.96 -10.69 6.99
CA PRO A 53 9.86 -11.02 6.08
C PRO A 53 8.72 -11.78 6.76
N ALA A 54 8.90 -12.35 7.96
CA ALA A 54 7.83 -13.03 8.69
C ALA A 54 6.79 -12.05 9.28
N LYS A 55 7.10 -10.75 9.37
CA LYS A 55 6.17 -9.73 9.88
C LYS A 55 5.15 -9.25 8.83
N SER A 56 5.27 -9.66 7.57
CA SER A 56 4.39 -9.21 6.48
C SER A 56 3.96 -10.37 5.57
N ASP A 57 2.73 -10.29 5.05
CA ASP A 57 2.24 -11.20 4.02
C ASP A 57 2.84 -10.91 2.62
N PHE A 58 3.53 -9.78 2.47
CA PHE A 58 4.11 -9.31 1.22
C PHE A 58 5.63 -9.16 1.38
N ARG A 59 6.39 -9.99 0.65
CA ARG A 59 7.86 -9.99 0.75
C ARG A 59 8.49 -8.92 -0.15
N TYR A 60 7.91 -8.70 -1.33
CA TYR A 60 8.36 -7.71 -2.29
C TYR A 60 7.22 -6.77 -2.71
N ALA A 61 7.57 -5.56 -3.17
CA ALA A 61 6.60 -4.65 -3.79
C ALA A 61 5.85 -5.30 -4.96
N LEU A 62 6.52 -6.22 -5.68
CA LEU A 62 5.92 -6.99 -6.76
C LEU A 62 4.75 -7.85 -6.30
N ASP A 63 4.80 -8.43 -5.10
CA ASP A 63 3.72 -9.26 -4.56
C ASP A 63 2.48 -8.40 -4.32
N LEU A 64 2.67 -7.16 -3.88
CA LEU A 64 1.60 -6.21 -3.69
C LEU A 64 0.99 -5.78 -5.03
N VAL A 65 1.82 -5.51 -6.05
CA VAL A 65 1.33 -5.20 -7.40
C VAL A 65 0.53 -6.38 -7.98
N LYS A 66 0.99 -7.62 -7.78
CA LYS A 66 0.26 -8.83 -8.19
C LYS A 66 -1.05 -9.04 -7.43
N PHE A 67 -1.13 -8.60 -6.19
CA PHE A 67 -2.34 -8.68 -5.37
C PHE A 67 -3.39 -7.62 -5.73
N ILE A 68 -2.94 -6.44 -6.19
CA ILE A 68 -3.81 -5.33 -6.59
C ILE A 68 -4.38 -5.50 -8.00
N ARG A 69 -3.62 -6.15 -8.90
CA ARG A 69 -4.04 -6.46 -10.27
C ARG A 69 -5.15 -7.50 -10.33
#